data_AF-A0A9D2E3K0-F1
#
_entry.id   AF-A0A9D2E3K0-F1
#
_cell.length_a   1.000
_cell.length_b   1.000
_cell.length_c   1.000
_cell.angle_alpha   90.00
_cell.angle_beta   90.00
_cell.angle_gamma   90.00
#
_symmetry.space_group_name_H-M   'P 1'
#
loop_
_entity.id
_entity.type
_entity.pdbx_description
1 polymer ?
#
loop_
_entity_poly.entity_id
_entity_poly.type
_entity_poly.pdbx_seq_one_letter_code
_entity_poly.pdbx_strand_id
1 'polypeptide(L)'
;MTKKSFPPAAFSHQGVDFRMCYTYPAADKHKDMPCRGRINPLDPMTGKCLTKRQLYGKDSDAPVNHIVHGKDPWDVYSKREAAANYLISVMVQRGLLSGVAVSVPDEDADLAELARNYKQTLFDIHPRWMKSTVQKYSSQYDIMVDELAGLRAGDLDDAAYKQLQEKICRNAARDATKHNTWEYGEIPPSSARTRLFLLYELIRCLKAEGVSIPVAPFPYNGKPSRQMLLLNRTDHARMIPDAILRAICADPVIQGQAEILADAGLRIGECTGLLFDSLRWLDTSQGRMYYLDISGQADDDGKRTELPKTKDSYRVVPLSRELGEVLAHRRHEMETKYGDLSLRLMCGQPCEDEFDDSPAKAAAWESQVRAQISTLLRKPSAFQAIAANRVYLFDKRAQDAELYSQLVAHSLRRNFCTGAYCSSGLNSSKIHRRMGHAYKSLPPQKATGLTPTELRLMCLEKHVSHTLYHSANPLRYDAGGPFQATEVPACCVELTLMPGESVELTVEDTEPGTVTRISGEGLIIQQLRRDERRNVTYDYGLLSSEETTAVVKKRKLLG
;
A
#
# COMPACT_ATOMS: atom_id res chain seq x y z
N MET A 1 35.52 40.72 -25.65
CA MET A 1 34.76 39.46 -25.72
C MET A 1 34.01 39.42 -27.04
N THR A 2 34.46 38.61 -27.99
CA THR A 2 33.78 38.37 -29.26
C THR A 2 32.39 37.78 -28.98
N LYS A 3 31.32 38.46 -29.41
CA LYS A 3 29.96 37.90 -29.37
C LYS A 3 29.99 36.59 -30.16
N LYS A 4 29.92 35.44 -29.49
CA LYS A 4 29.68 34.15 -30.17
C LYS A 4 28.43 34.34 -31.03
N SER A 5 28.56 34.11 -32.33
CA SER A 5 27.42 34.19 -33.25
C SER A 5 26.32 33.27 -32.76
N PHE A 6 25.08 33.76 -32.73
CA PHE A 6 23.93 32.89 -32.46
C PHE A 6 23.74 31.93 -33.65
N PRO A 7 23.37 30.67 -33.40
CA PRO A 7 23.02 29.75 -34.48
C PRO A 7 21.79 30.26 -35.27
N PRO A 8 21.59 29.79 -36.51
CA PRO A 8 20.46 30.20 -37.34
C PRO A 8 19.10 30.00 -36.65
N ALA A 9 18.24 31.02 -36.72
CA ALA A 9 16.87 30.95 -36.19
C ALA A 9 15.90 30.20 -37.13
N ALA A 10 16.35 29.85 -38.32
CA ALA A 10 15.63 29.02 -39.27
C ALA A 10 16.60 28.04 -39.94
N PHE A 11 16.11 26.85 -40.28
CA PHE A 11 16.85 25.86 -41.05
C PHE A 11 15.88 25.02 -41.88
N SER A 12 16.38 24.47 -42.98
CA SER A 12 15.65 23.52 -43.82
C SER A 12 16.23 22.13 -43.61
N HIS A 13 15.36 21.13 -43.50
CA HIS A 13 15.75 19.73 -43.35
C HIS A 13 14.81 18.86 -44.17
N GLN A 14 15.36 18.04 -45.06
CA GLN A 14 14.61 17.18 -46.00
C GLN A 14 13.49 17.93 -46.76
N GLY A 15 13.75 19.18 -47.17
CA GLY A 15 12.79 20.00 -47.93
C GLY A 15 11.69 20.65 -47.08
N VAL A 16 11.75 20.54 -45.75
CA VAL A 16 10.81 21.17 -44.81
C VAL A 16 11.53 22.27 -44.03
N ASP A 17 10.91 23.44 -43.92
CA ASP A 17 11.47 24.57 -43.20
C ASP A 17 11.04 24.60 -41.73
N PHE A 18 11.97 24.96 -40.86
CA PHE A 18 11.78 25.03 -39.42
C PHE A 18 12.23 26.37 -38.87
N ARG A 19 11.56 26.82 -37.81
CA ARG A 19 11.97 27.96 -36.99
C ARG A 19 12.39 27.51 -35.59
N MET A 20 13.57 27.96 -35.16
CA MET A 20 14.12 27.69 -33.83
C MET A 20 14.06 28.93 -32.94
N CYS A 21 13.57 28.74 -31.72
CA CYS A 21 13.64 29.75 -30.67
C CYS A 21 14.45 29.22 -29.48
N TYR A 22 15.50 29.93 -29.10
CA TYR A 22 16.34 29.58 -27.96
C TYR A 22 15.95 30.40 -26.75
N THR A 23 15.83 29.75 -25.60
CA THR A 23 15.47 30.38 -24.33
C THR A 23 16.27 29.77 -23.20
N TYR A 24 16.54 30.55 -22.16
CA TYR A 24 17.09 30.09 -20.89
C TYR A 24 16.02 30.24 -19.81
N PRO A 25 15.16 29.24 -19.60
CA PRO A 25 14.11 29.33 -18.60
C PRO A 25 14.70 29.46 -17.20
N ALA A 26 14.15 30.36 -16.38
CA ALA A 26 14.62 30.55 -15.01
C ALA A 26 14.59 29.26 -14.17
N ALA A 27 13.61 28.38 -14.43
CA ALA A 27 13.45 27.09 -13.79
C ALA A 27 14.57 26.07 -14.11
N ASP A 28 15.32 26.27 -15.19
CA ASP A 28 16.34 25.33 -15.67
C ASP A 28 17.76 25.80 -15.37
N LYS A 29 17.93 26.93 -14.66
CA LYS A 29 19.22 27.58 -14.41
C LYS A 29 20.25 26.69 -13.69
N HIS A 30 19.80 25.74 -12.87
CA HIS A 30 20.66 24.86 -12.07
C HIS A 30 20.89 23.48 -12.72
N LYS A 31 20.38 23.24 -13.93
CA LYS A 31 20.51 21.96 -14.63
C LYS A 31 21.75 21.94 -15.52
N ASP A 32 22.26 20.75 -15.80
CA ASP A 32 23.42 20.54 -16.69
C ASP A 32 23.17 20.98 -18.15
N MET A 33 21.91 21.10 -18.56
CA MET A 33 21.47 21.57 -19.89
C MET A 33 20.43 22.70 -19.75
N PRO A 34 20.85 23.92 -19.39
CA PRO A 34 19.96 25.02 -19.04
C PRO A 34 19.35 25.74 -20.26
N CYS A 35 19.86 25.50 -21.47
CA CYS A 35 19.36 26.09 -22.70
C CYS A 35 18.25 25.22 -23.31
N ARG A 36 17.16 25.87 -23.74
CA ARG A 36 16.00 25.23 -24.34
C ARG A 36 15.75 25.78 -25.75
N GLY A 37 15.85 24.92 -26.75
CA GLY A 37 15.40 25.17 -28.12
C GLY A 37 13.98 24.69 -28.35
N ARG A 38 13.15 25.52 -28.98
CA ARG A 38 11.84 25.12 -29.51
C ARG A 38 11.93 25.06 -31.03
N ILE A 39 11.74 23.88 -31.59
CA ILE A 39 11.71 23.65 -33.03
C ILE A 39 10.25 23.68 -33.48
N ASN A 40 9.93 24.58 -34.41
CA ASN A 40 8.59 24.79 -34.94
C ASN A 40 8.61 24.45 -36.43
N PRO A 41 7.81 23.49 -36.91
CA PRO A 41 7.68 23.26 -38.35
C PRO A 41 6.91 24.41 -39.01
N LEU A 42 7.33 24.80 -40.20
CA LEU A 42 6.63 25.77 -41.04
C LEU A 42 5.70 25.05 -42.02
N ASP A 43 4.55 25.67 -42.28
CA ASP A 43 3.64 25.27 -43.34
C ASP A 43 4.31 25.52 -44.70
N PRO A 44 4.50 24.49 -45.54
CA PRO A 44 5.13 24.63 -46.86
C PRO A 44 4.42 25.61 -47.81
N MET A 45 3.11 25.81 -47.63
CA MET A 45 2.30 26.69 -48.48
C MET A 45 2.29 28.14 -48.00
N THR A 46 2.36 28.35 -46.69
CA THR A 46 2.19 29.70 -46.10
C THR A 46 3.46 30.27 -45.47
N GLY A 47 4.50 29.47 -45.27
CA GLY A 47 5.75 29.86 -44.61
C GLY A 47 5.58 30.25 -43.12
N LYS A 48 4.40 30.01 -42.55
CA LYS A 48 4.06 30.32 -41.15
C LYS A 48 4.21 29.08 -40.28
N CYS A 49 4.48 29.28 -38.98
CA CYS A 49 4.54 28.16 -38.04
C CYS A 49 3.19 27.42 -38.00
N LEU A 50 3.24 26.09 -38.11
CA LEU A 50 2.06 25.25 -37.97
C LEU A 50 1.46 25.38 -36.56
N THR A 51 0.14 25.38 -36.49
CA THR A 51 -0.59 25.38 -35.22
C THR A 51 -0.77 23.97 -34.68
N LYS A 52 -1.01 23.85 -33.37
CA LYS A 52 -1.33 22.57 -32.69
C LYS A 52 -2.38 21.76 -33.44
N ARG A 53 -3.44 22.45 -33.86
CA ARG A 53 -4.62 21.86 -34.50
C ARG A 53 -4.28 21.28 -35.86
N GLN A 54 -3.37 21.91 -36.59
CA GLN A 54 -2.89 21.42 -37.89
C GLN A 54 -1.98 20.20 -37.72
N LEU A 55 -1.09 20.21 -36.71
CA LEU A 55 -0.09 19.15 -36.52
C LEU A 55 -0.63 17.90 -35.81
N TYR A 56 -1.56 18.06 -34.85
CA TYR A 56 -2.02 16.96 -33.99
C TYR A 56 -3.55 16.77 -33.93
N GLY A 57 -4.34 17.63 -34.57
CA GLY A 57 -5.81 17.59 -34.52
C GLY A 57 -6.42 18.38 -33.35
N LYS A 58 -7.76 18.43 -33.29
CA LYS A 58 -8.53 19.32 -32.40
C LYS A 58 -8.43 18.95 -30.90
N ASP A 59 -8.27 17.66 -30.59
CA ASP A 59 -8.37 17.12 -29.22
C ASP A 59 -7.03 16.60 -28.64
N SER A 60 -5.90 16.91 -29.28
CA SER A 60 -4.59 16.47 -28.78
C SER A 60 -4.08 17.35 -27.65
N ASP A 61 -3.35 16.79 -26.69
CA ASP A 61 -2.58 17.53 -25.67
C ASP A 61 -1.09 17.70 -26.02
N ALA A 62 -0.66 17.21 -27.19
CA ALA A 62 0.73 17.28 -27.62
C ALA A 62 1.19 18.74 -27.84
N PRO A 63 2.41 19.10 -27.40
CA PRO A 63 2.96 20.44 -27.62
C PRO A 63 3.23 20.67 -29.11
N VAL A 64 2.87 21.84 -29.62
CA VAL A 64 3.06 22.25 -31.04
C VAL A 64 4.52 22.20 -31.48
N ASN A 65 5.43 22.38 -30.51
CA ASN A 65 6.84 22.53 -30.74
C ASN A 65 7.56 21.39 -30.06
N HIS A 66 8.55 20.83 -30.74
CA HIS A 66 9.43 19.87 -30.10
C HIS A 66 10.55 20.61 -29.37
N ILE A 67 10.81 20.20 -28.12
CA ILE A 67 11.75 20.88 -27.23
C ILE A 67 13.06 20.10 -27.20
N VAL A 68 14.17 20.78 -27.49
CA VAL A 68 15.52 20.23 -27.40
C VAL A 68 16.28 20.98 -26.31
N HIS A 69 16.89 20.23 -25.38
CA HIS A 69 17.71 20.80 -24.32
C HIS A 69 19.20 20.69 -24.65
N GLY A 70 19.96 21.70 -24.22
CA GLY A 70 21.42 21.73 -24.41
C GLY A 70 22.11 22.68 -23.46
N LYS A 71 23.44 22.66 -23.49
CA LYS A 71 24.29 23.56 -22.69
C LYS A 71 24.18 25.00 -23.16
N ASP A 72 24.12 25.19 -24.47
CA ASP A 72 24.01 26.50 -25.14
C ASP A 72 23.24 26.37 -26.47
N PRO A 73 22.94 27.48 -27.18
CA PRO A 73 22.21 27.43 -28.45
C PRO A 73 22.87 26.57 -29.53
N TRP A 74 24.20 26.48 -29.57
CA TRP A 74 24.91 25.68 -30.57
C TRP A 74 24.80 24.18 -30.28
N ASP A 75 24.86 23.78 -29.01
CA ASP A 75 24.58 22.40 -28.57
C ASP A 75 23.13 21.99 -28.85
N VAL A 76 22.19 22.92 -28.71
CA VAL A 76 20.79 22.69 -29.13
C VAL A 76 20.68 22.57 -30.66
N TYR A 77 21.40 23.40 -31.41
CA TYR A 77 21.38 23.38 -32.87
C TYR A 77 21.98 22.08 -33.42
N SER A 78 23.09 21.57 -32.87
CA SER A 78 23.69 20.30 -33.33
C SER A 78 22.78 19.08 -33.12
N LYS A 79 21.86 19.13 -32.15
CA LYS A 79 20.89 18.06 -31.83
C LYS A 79 19.55 18.17 -32.57
N ARG A 80 19.37 19.18 -33.44
CA ARG A 80 18.06 19.54 -34.02
C ARG A 80 17.50 18.49 -35.00
N GLU A 81 18.36 17.68 -35.61
CA GLU A 81 17.99 16.82 -36.75
C GLU A 81 17.04 15.68 -36.36
N ALA A 82 17.24 15.04 -35.20
CA ALA A 82 16.32 14.02 -34.69
C ALA A 82 14.92 14.59 -34.44
N ALA A 83 14.87 15.80 -33.88
CA ALA A 83 13.63 16.51 -33.62
C ALA A 83 12.93 16.98 -34.91
N ALA A 84 13.71 17.37 -35.93
CA ALA A 84 13.19 17.69 -37.25
C ALA A 84 12.59 16.44 -37.92
N ASN A 85 13.29 15.31 -37.92
CA ASN A 85 12.80 14.04 -38.46
C ASN A 85 11.46 13.63 -37.86
N TYR A 86 11.31 13.73 -36.54
CA TYR A 86 10.03 13.47 -35.85
C TYR A 86 8.91 14.40 -36.32
N LEU A 87 9.17 15.70 -36.45
CA LEU A 87 8.14 16.65 -36.90
C LEU A 87 7.76 16.42 -38.37
N ILE A 88 8.71 16.04 -39.23
CA ILE A 88 8.45 15.67 -40.63
C ILE A 88 7.57 14.43 -40.70
N SER A 89 7.84 13.39 -39.91
CA SER A 89 7.01 12.18 -39.92
C SER A 89 5.57 12.47 -39.47
N VAL A 90 5.38 13.32 -38.46
CA VAL A 90 4.06 13.79 -38.04
C VAL A 90 3.35 14.58 -39.14
N MET A 91 4.06 15.47 -39.83
CA MET A 91 3.49 16.24 -40.95
C MET A 91 3.07 15.34 -42.12
N VAL A 92 3.85 14.30 -42.45
CA VAL A 92 3.51 13.30 -43.48
C VAL A 92 2.28 12.49 -43.06
N GLN A 93 2.22 11.99 -41.82
CA GLN A 93 1.07 11.25 -41.29
C GLN A 93 -0.24 12.06 -41.32
N ARG A 94 -0.15 13.39 -41.25
CA ARG A 94 -1.30 14.30 -41.33
C ARG A 94 -1.64 14.76 -42.74
N GLY A 95 -0.92 14.28 -43.76
CA GLY A 95 -1.11 14.69 -45.14
C GLY A 95 -0.71 16.15 -45.41
N LEU A 96 0.13 16.75 -44.56
CA LEU A 96 0.63 18.11 -44.73
C LEU A 96 1.83 18.18 -45.70
N LEU A 97 2.45 17.03 -45.98
CA LEU A 97 3.57 16.89 -46.91
C LEU A 97 3.25 15.78 -47.91
N SER A 98 3.44 16.05 -49.20
CA SER A 98 3.27 15.08 -50.30
C SER A 98 4.60 14.90 -51.04
N GLY A 99 5.09 13.66 -51.15
CA GLY A 99 6.29 13.33 -51.94
C GLY A 99 7.63 13.29 -51.18
N VAL A 100 7.63 13.43 -49.85
CA VAL A 100 8.84 13.17 -49.03
C VAL A 100 8.88 11.67 -48.74
N ALA A 101 9.80 10.95 -49.38
CA ALA A 101 10.09 9.56 -49.03
C ALA A 101 10.74 9.55 -47.64
N VAL A 102 9.93 9.33 -46.61
CA VAL A 102 10.45 9.03 -45.27
C VAL A 102 11.07 7.64 -45.36
N SER A 103 12.40 7.57 -45.33
CA SER A 103 13.06 6.32 -44.95
C SER A 103 12.71 6.07 -43.49
N VAL A 104 11.65 5.29 -43.24
CA VAL A 104 11.21 4.93 -41.89
C VAL A 104 12.21 3.91 -41.38
N PRO A 105 13.10 4.23 -40.42
CA PRO A 105 14.23 3.35 -40.13
C PRO A 105 13.86 2.06 -39.41
N ASP A 106 12.61 1.88 -38.97
CA ASP A 106 12.28 0.94 -37.90
C ASP A 106 10.93 0.21 -38.03
N GLU A 107 10.27 0.22 -39.20
CA GLU A 107 9.02 -0.55 -39.36
C GLU A 107 9.23 -2.06 -39.21
N ASP A 108 10.38 -2.56 -39.66
CA ASP A 108 10.77 -3.97 -39.58
C ASP A 108 11.50 -4.34 -38.26
N ALA A 109 11.71 -3.38 -37.36
CA ALA A 109 12.41 -3.63 -36.10
C ALA A 109 11.60 -4.57 -35.20
N ASP A 110 12.28 -5.60 -34.67
CA ASP A 110 11.69 -6.52 -33.72
C ASP A 110 11.45 -5.80 -32.38
N LEU A 111 10.20 -5.84 -31.93
CA LEU A 111 9.76 -5.11 -30.76
C LEU A 111 10.40 -5.64 -29.47
N ALA A 112 10.78 -6.92 -29.42
CA ALA A 112 11.52 -7.47 -28.27
C ALA A 112 12.97 -6.97 -28.25
N GLU A 113 13.62 -6.83 -29.40
CA GLU A 113 14.96 -6.23 -29.48
C GLU A 113 14.96 -4.76 -29.05
N LEU A 114 14.00 -3.97 -29.55
CA LEU A 114 13.78 -2.60 -29.10
C LEU A 114 13.53 -2.55 -27.57
N ALA A 115 12.69 -3.44 -27.05
CA ALA A 115 12.42 -3.52 -25.63
C ALA A 115 13.66 -3.86 -24.78
N ARG A 116 14.52 -4.79 -25.24
CA ARG A 116 15.77 -5.13 -24.53
C ARG A 116 16.70 -3.92 -24.46
N ASN A 117 16.89 -3.24 -25.58
CA ASN A 117 17.76 -2.07 -25.67
C ASN A 117 17.22 -0.89 -24.85
N TYR A 118 15.89 -0.77 -24.76
CA TYR A 118 15.23 0.31 -24.03
C TYR A 118 15.07 0.07 -22.52
N LYS A 119 15.36 -1.13 -22.02
CA LYS A 119 15.09 -1.52 -20.64
C LYS A 119 15.68 -0.53 -19.64
N GLN A 120 16.98 -0.26 -19.72
CA GLN A 120 17.66 0.62 -18.76
C GLN A 120 17.04 2.03 -18.75
N THR A 121 16.82 2.60 -19.94
CA THR A 121 16.19 3.91 -20.11
C THR A 121 14.80 3.97 -19.47
N LEU A 122 13.97 2.94 -19.67
CA LEU A 122 12.62 2.87 -19.08
C LEU A 122 12.66 2.86 -17.55
N PHE A 123 13.63 2.18 -16.93
CA PHE A 123 13.74 2.18 -15.46
C PHE A 123 14.35 3.48 -14.92
N ASP A 124 15.26 4.11 -15.65
CA ASP A 124 15.91 5.37 -15.27
C ASP A 124 14.94 6.56 -15.27
N ILE A 125 13.95 6.59 -16.17
CA ILE A 125 12.92 7.64 -16.20
C ILE A 125 11.93 7.55 -15.02
N HIS A 126 11.99 6.48 -14.20
CA HIS A 126 11.14 6.28 -13.03
C HIS A 126 11.92 6.24 -11.70
N PRO A 127 12.61 7.33 -11.31
CA PRO A 127 13.50 7.37 -10.14
C PRO A 127 12.77 7.23 -8.79
N ARG A 128 11.44 7.26 -8.79
CA ARG A 128 10.61 7.14 -7.57
C ARG A 128 10.30 5.69 -7.18
N TRP A 129 10.63 4.71 -8.03
CA TRP A 129 10.39 3.31 -7.70
C TRP A 129 11.40 2.80 -6.67
N MET A 130 10.91 2.17 -5.61
CA MET A 130 11.75 1.53 -4.60
C MET A 130 12.50 0.33 -5.20
N LYS A 131 13.65 -0.05 -4.65
CA LYS A 131 14.49 -1.16 -5.14
C LYS A 131 13.70 -2.46 -5.37
N SER A 132 12.86 -2.86 -4.42
CA SER A 132 12.00 -4.05 -4.55
C SER A 132 10.97 -3.94 -5.69
N THR A 133 10.49 -2.72 -5.97
CA THR A 133 9.60 -2.46 -7.12
C THR A 133 10.37 -2.58 -8.42
N VAL A 134 11.57 -2.01 -8.50
CA VAL A 134 12.46 -2.12 -9.67
C VAL A 134 12.80 -3.58 -9.94
N GLN A 135 13.20 -4.35 -8.92
CA GLN A 135 13.51 -5.77 -9.07
C GLN A 135 12.31 -6.56 -9.60
N LYS A 136 11.14 -6.40 -8.96
CA LYS A 136 9.90 -7.07 -9.39
C LYS A 136 9.51 -6.69 -10.82
N TYR A 137 9.54 -5.40 -11.14
CA TYR A 137 9.14 -4.90 -12.46
C TYR A 137 10.14 -5.33 -13.53
N SER A 138 11.44 -5.33 -13.21
CA SER A 138 12.50 -5.81 -14.10
C SER A 138 12.29 -7.28 -14.47
N SER A 139 12.01 -8.16 -13.49
CA SER A 139 11.70 -9.57 -13.77
C SER A 139 10.43 -9.75 -14.61
N GLN A 140 9.40 -8.93 -14.39
CA GLN A 140 8.19 -8.97 -15.23
C GLN A 140 8.44 -8.40 -16.63
N TYR A 141 9.32 -7.40 -16.75
CA TYR A 141 9.73 -6.82 -18.03
C TYR A 141 10.41 -7.86 -18.91
N ASP A 142 11.31 -8.66 -18.34
CA ASP A 142 12.00 -9.72 -19.10
C ASP A 142 11.02 -10.76 -19.66
N ILE A 143 10.02 -11.18 -18.87
CA ILE A 143 8.97 -12.07 -19.36
C ILE A 143 8.14 -11.40 -20.47
N MET A 144 7.82 -10.12 -20.32
CA MET A 144 7.09 -9.37 -21.34
C MET A 144 7.90 -9.28 -22.64
N VAL A 145 9.21 -9.07 -22.57
CA VAL A 145 10.10 -9.03 -23.74
C VAL A 145 10.00 -10.33 -24.54
N ASP A 146 9.98 -11.49 -23.87
CA ASP A 146 9.80 -12.78 -24.55
C ASP A 146 8.43 -12.89 -25.23
N GLU A 147 7.39 -12.25 -24.67
CA GLU A 147 6.06 -12.22 -25.26
C GLU A 147 5.95 -11.30 -26.48
N LEU A 148 6.87 -10.34 -26.62
CA LEU A 148 7.00 -9.43 -27.77
C LEU A 148 7.76 -10.05 -28.95
N ALA A 149 8.48 -11.16 -28.73
CA ALA A 149 9.37 -11.73 -29.74
C ALA A 149 8.61 -12.09 -31.03
N GLY A 150 9.16 -11.67 -32.17
CA GLY A 150 8.59 -11.91 -33.49
C GLY A 150 7.49 -10.93 -33.90
N LEU A 151 7.17 -9.91 -33.07
CA LEU A 151 6.31 -8.79 -33.45
C LEU A 151 7.16 -7.65 -33.99
N ARG A 152 6.82 -7.16 -35.18
CA ARG A 152 7.45 -5.97 -35.75
C ARG A 152 6.77 -4.71 -35.20
N ALA A 153 7.56 -3.65 -35.01
CA ALA A 153 7.05 -2.37 -34.56
C ALA A 153 5.96 -1.80 -35.50
N GLY A 154 6.18 -1.92 -36.82
CA GLY A 154 5.24 -1.47 -37.85
C GLY A 154 3.93 -2.25 -37.94
N ASP A 155 3.89 -3.50 -37.44
CA ASP A 155 2.70 -4.36 -37.49
C ASP A 155 1.81 -4.22 -36.24
N LEU A 156 2.24 -3.45 -35.24
CA LEU A 156 1.52 -3.30 -33.99
C LEU A 156 0.39 -2.26 -34.13
N ASP A 157 -0.72 -2.67 -34.74
CA ASP A 157 -1.98 -1.93 -34.79
C ASP A 157 -2.87 -2.18 -33.55
N ASP A 158 -4.04 -1.55 -33.51
CA ASP A 158 -5.00 -1.70 -32.40
C ASP A 158 -5.43 -3.17 -32.16
N ALA A 159 -5.49 -3.99 -33.21
CA ALA A 159 -5.90 -5.39 -33.11
C ALA A 159 -4.75 -6.27 -32.61
N ALA A 160 -3.55 -6.11 -33.18
CA ALA A 160 -2.34 -6.78 -32.75
C ALA A 160 -2.00 -6.43 -31.30
N TYR A 161 -2.18 -5.17 -30.90
CA TYR A 161 -1.98 -4.74 -29.52
C TYR A 161 -2.97 -5.39 -28.55
N LYS A 162 -4.26 -5.53 -28.92
CA LYS A 162 -5.23 -6.29 -28.10
C LYS A 162 -4.85 -7.75 -27.98
N GLN A 163 -4.46 -8.40 -29.09
CA GLN A 163 -4.03 -9.79 -29.08
C GLN A 163 -2.79 -10.00 -28.21
N LEU A 164 -1.85 -9.06 -28.21
CA LEU A 164 -0.69 -9.08 -27.32
C LEU A 164 -1.12 -8.95 -25.84
N GLN A 165 -2.02 -8.02 -25.51
CA GLN A 165 -2.56 -7.90 -24.17
C GLN A 165 -3.25 -9.21 -23.72
N GLU A 166 -4.00 -9.85 -24.61
CA GLU A 166 -4.62 -11.16 -24.38
C GLU A 166 -3.60 -12.26 -24.15
N LYS A 167 -2.55 -12.34 -24.99
CA LYS A 167 -1.45 -13.30 -24.88
C LYS A 167 -0.79 -13.18 -23.50
N ILE A 168 -0.46 -11.96 -23.06
CA ILE A 168 0.11 -11.68 -21.75
C ILE A 168 -0.81 -12.21 -20.64
N CYS A 169 -2.11 -11.95 -20.73
CA CYS A 169 -3.07 -12.40 -19.72
C CYS A 169 -3.22 -13.92 -19.68
N ARG A 170 -3.32 -14.59 -20.85
CA ARG A 170 -3.46 -16.05 -20.93
C ARG A 170 -2.22 -16.76 -20.42
N ASN A 171 -1.03 -16.29 -20.81
CA ASN A 171 0.23 -16.85 -20.31
C ASN A 171 0.33 -16.68 -18.79
N ALA A 172 0.05 -15.47 -18.29
CA ALA A 172 0.03 -15.21 -16.85
C ALA A 172 -0.97 -16.08 -16.07
N ALA A 173 -2.13 -16.37 -16.66
CA ALA A 173 -3.14 -17.22 -16.05
C ALA A 173 -2.71 -18.69 -16.02
N ARG A 174 -2.10 -19.19 -17.09
CA ARG A 174 -1.57 -20.56 -17.15
C ARG A 174 -0.56 -20.82 -16.03
N ASP A 175 0.26 -19.82 -15.73
CA ASP A 175 1.30 -19.91 -14.70
C ASP A 175 0.78 -19.51 -13.30
N ALA A 176 -0.49 -19.11 -13.17
CA ALA A 176 -1.08 -18.67 -11.91
C ALA A 176 -1.53 -19.86 -11.06
N THR A 177 -1.13 -19.85 -9.79
CA THR A 177 -1.52 -20.85 -8.79
C THR A 177 -2.97 -20.74 -8.31
N LYS A 178 -3.66 -19.61 -8.55
CA LYS A 178 -5.00 -19.33 -8.00
C LYS A 178 -6.16 -19.39 -9.00
N HIS A 179 -5.94 -18.89 -10.22
CA HIS A 179 -6.98 -18.77 -11.25
C HIS A 179 -6.35 -19.02 -12.62
N ASN A 180 -6.40 -20.26 -13.08
CA ASN A 180 -5.90 -20.67 -14.39
C ASN A 180 -6.93 -20.53 -15.52
N THR A 181 -8.15 -20.10 -15.19
CA THR A 181 -9.29 -19.93 -16.10
C THR A 181 -9.61 -18.45 -16.31
N TRP A 182 -8.63 -17.67 -16.76
CA TRP A 182 -8.88 -16.27 -17.13
C TRP A 182 -9.60 -16.20 -18.49
N GLU A 183 -10.63 -15.36 -18.57
CA GLU A 183 -11.34 -15.06 -19.82
C GLU A 183 -11.11 -13.62 -20.29
N TYR A 184 -11.25 -13.39 -21.60
CA TYR A 184 -11.12 -12.06 -22.17
C TYR A 184 -12.11 -11.07 -21.54
N GLY A 185 -11.64 -9.87 -21.23
CA GLY A 185 -12.43 -8.84 -20.56
C GLY A 185 -12.43 -8.96 -19.03
N GLU A 186 -11.90 -10.05 -18.47
CA GLU A 186 -11.71 -10.16 -17.02
C GLU A 186 -10.49 -9.37 -16.55
N ILE A 187 -10.48 -9.02 -15.27
CA ILE A 187 -9.32 -8.43 -14.60
C ILE A 187 -8.08 -9.31 -14.86
N PRO A 188 -6.96 -8.71 -15.28
CA PRO A 188 -5.78 -9.47 -15.60
C PRO A 188 -5.16 -10.06 -14.31
N PRO A 189 -4.53 -11.25 -14.39
CA PRO A 189 -3.75 -11.83 -13.30
C PRO A 189 -2.71 -10.84 -12.75
N SER A 190 -2.30 -11.00 -11.48
CA SER A 190 -1.43 -10.00 -10.83
C SER A 190 -0.07 -9.80 -11.53
N SER A 191 0.51 -10.83 -12.13
CA SER A 191 1.72 -10.75 -12.94
C SER A 191 1.45 -10.03 -14.26
N ALA A 192 0.35 -10.37 -14.95
CA ALA A 192 -0.09 -9.67 -16.16
C ALA A 192 -0.34 -8.18 -15.94
N ARG A 193 -0.94 -7.76 -14.81
CA ARG A 193 -1.14 -6.32 -14.50
C ARG A 193 0.15 -5.51 -14.59
N THR A 194 1.22 -6.06 -14.05
CA THR A 194 2.53 -5.39 -14.07
C THR A 194 3.07 -5.33 -15.50
N ARG A 195 3.00 -6.45 -16.24
CA ARG A 195 3.43 -6.52 -17.64
C ARG A 195 2.64 -5.59 -18.56
N LEU A 196 1.31 -5.52 -18.41
CA LEU A 196 0.45 -4.63 -19.20
C LEU A 196 0.75 -3.16 -18.95
N PHE A 197 1.05 -2.79 -17.69
CA PHE A 197 1.51 -1.45 -17.35
C PHE A 197 2.86 -1.13 -18.01
N LEU A 198 3.83 -2.05 -17.93
CA LEU A 198 5.15 -1.88 -18.55
C LEU A 198 5.05 -1.82 -20.07
N LEU A 199 4.18 -2.62 -20.70
CA LEU A 199 3.91 -2.59 -22.13
C LEU A 199 3.37 -1.23 -22.55
N TYR A 200 2.40 -0.70 -21.81
CA TYR A 200 1.85 0.63 -22.07
C TYR A 200 2.94 1.71 -22.02
N GLU A 201 3.77 1.71 -20.97
CA GLU A 201 4.87 2.67 -20.83
C GLU A 201 5.94 2.51 -21.91
N LEU A 202 6.29 1.27 -22.26
CA LEU A 202 7.27 0.96 -23.31
C LEU A 202 6.82 1.52 -24.67
N ILE A 203 5.62 1.18 -25.13
CA ILE A 203 5.12 1.65 -26.43
C ILE A 203 4.99 3.18 -26.45
N ARG A 204 4.52 3.77 -25.33
CA ARG A 204 4.44 5.23 -25.20
C ARG A 204 5.81 5.89 -25.33
N CYS A 205 6.84 5.31 -24.74
CA CYS A 205 8.20 5.83 -24.81
C CYS A 205 8.84 5.62 -26.18
N LEU A 206 8.80 4.40 -26.76
CA LEU A 206 9.36 4.12 -28.08
C LEU A 206 8.76 5.04 -29.16
N LYS A 207 7.44 5.30 -29.11
CA LYS A 207 6.81 6.28 -30.01
C LYS A 207 7.32 7.71 -29.81
N ALA A 208 7.62 8.10 -28.57
CA ALA A 208 8.17 9.41 -28.27
C ALA A 208 9.63 9.55 -28.77
N GLU A 209 10.35 8.44 -28.88
CA GLU A 209 11.71 8.38 -29.46
C GLU A 209 11.73 8.27 -30.98
N GLY A 210 10.55 8.17 -31.61
CA GLY A 210 10.40 8.20 -33.07
C GLY A 210 10.25 6.83 -33.73
N VAL A 211 10.11 5.74 -32.95
CA VAL A 211 9.80 4.40 -33.50
C VAL A 211 8.42 4.42 -34.15
N SER A 212 8.32 3.93 -35.39
CA SER A 212 7.08 3.88 -36.16
C SER A 212 6.20 2.73 -35.68
N ILE A 213 5.33 3.02 -34.71
CA ILE A 213 4.36 2.07 -34.16
C ILE A 213 2.94 2.59 -34.45
N PRO A 214 2.09 1.86 -35.19
CA PRO A 214 0.75 2.35 -35.55
C PRO A 214 -0.17 2.60 -34.35
N VAL A 215 -0.24 1.65 -33.39
CA VAL A 215 -1.17 1.73 -32.25
C VAL A 215 -0.90 2.94 -31.35
N ALA A 216 -1.96 3.62 -30.93
CA ALA A 216 -1.88 4.51 -29.77
C ALA A 216 -2.07 3.65 -28.51
N PRO A 217 -1.07 3.50 -27.62
CA PRO A 217 -1.16 2.57 -26.51
C PRO A 217 -2.32 2.94 -25.59
N PHE A 218 -3.11 1.94 -25.17
CA PHE A 218 -4.23 2.10 -24.24
C PHE A 218 -4.16 1.06 -23.12
N PRO A 219 -4.57 1.42 -21.89
CA PRO A 219 -4.56 0.50 -20.77
C PRO A 219 -5.59 -0.62 -20.96
N TYR A 220 -5.24 -1.83 -20.52
CA TYR A 220 -6.17 -2.95 -20.48
C TYR A 220 -7.19 -2.76 -19.33
N ASN A 221 -8.47 -2.68 -19.67
CA ASN A 221 -9.56 -2.40 -18.73
C ASN A 221 -10.43 -3.63 -18.45
N GLY A 222 -9.88 -4.58 -17.68
CA GLY A 222 -10.61 -5.78 -17.26
C GLY A 222 -11.60 -5.52 -16.13
N LYS A 223 -12.71 -6.27 -16.12
CA LYS A 223 -13.70 -6.27 -15.02
C LYS A 223 -13.53 -7.50 -14.14
N PRO A 224 -13.73 -7.42 -12.81
CA PRO A 224 -13.63 -8.60 -11.97
C PRO A 224 -14.70 -9.62 -12.40
N SER A 225 -14.31 -10.89 -12.51
CA SER A 225 -15.25 -11.97 -12.81
C SER A 225 -16.34 -12.05 -11.75
N ARG A 226 -17.52 -12.60 -12.09
CA ARG A 226 -18.61 -12.78 -11.11
C ARG A 226 -18.16 -13.64 -9.93
N GLN A 227 -17.37 -14.67 -10.19
CA GLN A 227 -16.79 -15.53 -9.16
C GLN A 227 -15.82 -14.77 -8.26
N MET A 228 -14.92 -13.95 -8.84
CA MET A 228 -13.98 -13.12 -8.07
C MET A 228 -14.72 -12.05 -7.25
N LEU A 229 -15.80 -11.46 -7.78
CA LEU A 229 -16.66 -10.55 -7.03
C LEU A 229 -17.31 -11.25 -5.83
N LEU A 230 -17.81 -12.47 -6.01
CA LEU A 230 -18.38 -13.27 -4.94
C LEU A 230 -17.30 -13.61 -3.91
N LEU A 231 -16.15 -14.18 -4.31
CA LEU A 231 -15.03 -14.48 -3.41
C LEU A 231 -14.62 -13.26 -2.57
N ASN A 232 -14.41 -12.10 -3.20
CA ASN A 232 -14.06 -10.88 -2.46
C ASN A 232 -15.14 -10.43 -1.46
N ARG A 233 -16.40 -10.68 -1.78
CA ARG A 233 -17.55 -10.29 -0.95
C ARG A 233 -17.89 -11.29 0.14
N THR A 234 -17.53 -12.55 -0.01
CA THR A 234 -18.09 -13.65 0.81
C THR A 234 -17.06 -14.63 1.35
N ASP A 235 -15.79 -14.56 0.94
CA ASP A 235 -14.70 -15.28 1.62
C ASP A 235 -14.35 -14.56 2.94
N HIS A 236 -15.04 -15.00 3.99
CA HIS A 236 -15.06 -14.36 5.31
C HIS A 236 -14.43 -15.21 6.42
N ALA A 237 -13.65 -16.25 6.09
CA ALA A 237 -12.84 -16.97 7.09
C ALA A 237 -11.64 -16.10 7.54
N ARG A 238 -11.94 -14.91 8.09
CA ARG A 238 -10.99 -13.87 8.50
C ARG A 238 -10.63 -13.98 9.97
N MET A 239 -11.51 -14.59 10.76
CA MET A 239 -11.25 -14.96 12.16
C MET A 239 -10.67 -16.38 12.22
N ILE A 240 -9.50 -16.47 12.82
CA ILE A 240 -8.84 -17.73 13.15
C ILE A 240 -9.44 -18.22 14.48
N PRO A 241 -9.91 -19.47 14.58
CA PRO A 241 -10.39 -20.02 15.84
C PRO A 241 -9.36 -19.87 16.97
N ASP A 242 -9.81 -19.47 18.17
CA ASP A 242 -8.94 -19.19 19.32
C ASP A 242 -8.00 -20.34 19.65
N ALA A 243 -8.47 -21.59 19.60
CA ALA A 243 -7.64 -22.76 19.86
C ALA A 243 -6.44 -22.86 18.89
N ILE A 244 -6.66 -22.53 17.61
CA ILE A 244 -5.60 -22.52 16.59
C ILE A 244 -4.67 -21.33 16.83
N LEU A 245 -5.22 -20.16 17.13
CA LEU A 245 -4.43 -18.97 17.39
C LEU A 245 -3.51 -19.13 18.60
N ARG A 246 -4.03 -19.71 19.70
CA ARG A 246 -3.24 -20.07 20.90
C ARG A 246 -2.15 -21.08 20.57
N ALA A 247 -2.46 -22.11 19.77
CA ALA A 247 -1.47 -23.11 19.36
C ALA A 247 -0.34 -22.50 18.51
N ILE A 248 -0.65 -21.52 17.66
CA ILE A 248 0.36 -20.78 16.88
C ILE A 248 1.21 -19.90 17.80
N CYS A 249 0.59 -19.21 18.76
CA CYS A 249 1.29 -18.35 19.72
C CYS A 249 2.19 -19.14 20.68
N ALA A 250 1.84 -20.38 20.99
CA ALA A 250 2.61 -21.28 21.83
C ALA A 250 3.71 -22.05 21.08
N ASP A 251 3.87 -21.85 19.77
CA ASP A 251 4.92 -22.54 19.01
C ASP A 251 6.31 -22.02 19.43
N PRO A 252 7.22 -22.89 19.92
CA PRO A 252 8.49 -22.46 20.49
C PRO A 252 9.45 -21.85 19.48
N VAL A 253 9.26 -22.11 18.17
CA VAL A 253 10.12 -21.55 17.11
C VAL A 253 9.84 -20.07 16.88
N ILE A 254 8.60 -19.63 17.14
CA ILE A 254 8.10 -18.28 16.82
C ILE A 254 7.46 -17.58 18.03
N GLN A 255 7.79 -18.06 19.24
CA GLN A 255 7.26 -17.56 20.51
C GLN A 255 7.61 -16.08 20.73
N GLY A 256 6.64 -15.31 21.20
CA GLY A 256 6.71 -13.86 21.31
C GLY A 256 6.37 -13.13 20.01
N GLN A 257 6.69 -13.68 18.83
CA GLN A 257 6.51 -12.92 17.58
C GLN A 257 5.19 -13.24 16.88
N ALA A 258 4.77 -14.51 16.88
CA ALA A 258 3.39 -14.84 16.56
C ALA A 258 2.41 -14.07 17.46
N GLU A 259 2.77 -13.93 18.73
CA GLU A 259 2.04 -13.19 19.75
C GLU A 259 1.94 -11.69 19.43
N ILE A 260 3.05 -11.01 19.13
CA ILE A 260 3.05 -9.61 18.68
C ILE A 260 2.16 -9.42 17.45
N LEU A 261 2.27 -10.31 16.45
CA LEU A 261 1.48 -10.22 15.23
C LEU A 261 -0.03 -10.40 15.49
N ALA A 262 -0.39 -11.32 16.39
CA ALA A 262 -1.77 -11.59 16.77
C ALA A 262 -2.37 -10.50 17.67
N ASP A 263 -1.58 -9.94 18.57
CA ASP A 263 -2.04 -9.04 19.64
C ASP A 263 -2.02 -7.56 19.25
N ALA A 264 -1.14 -7.17 18.32
CA ALA A 264 -0.95 -5.79 17.88
C ALA A 264 -1.15 -5.58 16.36
N GLY A 265 -1.34 -6.64 15.59
CA GLY A 265 -1.69 -6.55 14.18
C GLY A 265 -0.61 -5.94 13.29
N LEU A 266 0.66 -6.12 13.63
CA LEU A 266 1.79 -5.60 12.84
C LEU A 266 1.88 -6.29 11.46
N ARG A 267 2.44 -5.59 10.48
CA ARG A 267 2.99 -6.25 9.29
C ARG A 267 4.24 -7.00 9.72
N ILE A 268 4.52 -8.15 9.10
CA ILE A 268 5.69 -8.95 9.46
C ILE A 268 7.00 -8.14 9.37
N GLY A 269 7.23 -7.35 8.33
CA GLY A 269 8.42 -6.48 8.26
C GLY A 269 8.46 -5.39 9.34
N GLU A 270 7.32 -4.92 9.86
CA GLU A 270 7.28 -4.03 11.05
C GLU A 270 7.71 -4.81 12.30
N CYS A 271 7.24 -6.05 12.46
CA CYS A 271 7.63 -6.93 13.57
C CYS A 271 9.12 -7.28 13.53
N THR A 272 9.67 -7.57 12.35
CA THR A 272 11.12 -7.79 12.13
C THR A 272 11.91 -6.52 12.45
N GLY A 273 11.36 -5.34 12.14
CA GLY A 273 12.01 -4.05 12.35
C GLY A 273 11.89 -3.47 13.77
N LEU A 274 11.28 -4.19 14.72
CA LEU A 274 11.16 -3.74 16.11
C LEU A 274 12.53 -3.74 16.81
N LEU A 275 12.82 -2.67 17.53
CA LEU A 275 13.97 -2.56 18.43
C LEU A 275 13.57 -2.98 19.84
N PHE A 276 14.53 -3.35 20.69
CA PHE A 276 14.22 -3.57 22.10
C PHE A 276 13.62 -2.32 22.77
N ASP A 277 14.04 -1.10 22.35
CA ASP A 277 13.43 0.17 22.82
C ASP A 277 12.06 0.47 22.21
N SER A 278 11.62 -0.30 21.21
CA SER A 278 10.24 -0.21 20.71
C SER A 278 9.24 -0.72 21.75
N LEU A 279 9.64 -1.64 22.64
CA LEU A 279 8.82 -2.07 23.77
C LEU A 279 8.94 -1.05 24.91
N ARG A 280 7.82 -0.43 25.25
CA ARG A 280 7.73 0.56 26.32
C ARG A 280 6.58 0.25 27.26
N TRP A 281 6.64 0.84 28.44
CA TRP A 281 5.60 0.70 29.44
C TRP A 281 5.28 2.05 30.09
N LEU A 282 4.14 2.08 30.77
CA LEU A 282 3.72 3.17 31.63
C LEU A 282 3.03 2.58 32.86
N ASP A 283 3.31 3.16 34.02
CA ASP A 283 2.68 2.73 35.27
C ASP A 283 1.35 3.49 35.47
N THR A 284 0.27 2.75 35.73
CA THR A 284 -1.08 3.29 35.94
C THR A 284 -1.64 2.87 37.28
N SER A 285 -2.81 3.40 37.65
CA SER A 285 -3.57 2.91 38.80
C SER A 285 -4.01 1.45 38.64
N GLN A 286 -4.04 0.91 37.41
CA GLN A 286 -4.35 -0.49 37.12
C GLN A 286 -3.08 -1.37 37.07
N GLY A 287 -1.92 -0.82 37.42
CA GLY A 287 -0.61 -1.44 37.29
C GLY A 287 0.13 -1.05 36.00
N ARG A 288 1.23 -1.76 35.73
CA ARG A 288 2.06 -1.52 34.56
C ARG A 288 1.37 -1.99 33.28
N MET A 289 1.36 -1.12 32.28
CA MET A 289 0.81 -1.41 30.96
C MET A 289 1.87 -1.21 29.88
N TYR A 290 1.75 -1.97 28.79
CA TYR A 290 2.78 -2.08 27.76
C TYR A 290 2.26 -1.63 26.39
N TYR A 291 3.16 -1.10 25.58
CA TYR A 291 2.88 -0.70 24.21
C TYR A 291 4.13 -0.84 23.33
N LEU A 292 3.91 -0.90 22.02
CA LEU A 292 4.96 -0.87 21.00
C LEU A 292 4.96 0.48 20.28
N ASP A 293 6.13 1.09 20.18
CA ASP A 293 6.40 2.20 19.28
C ASP A 293 6.96 1.69 17.95
N ILE A 294 6.15 1.80 16.89
CA ILE A 294 6.48 1.29 15.56
C ILE A 294 7.14 2.42 14.77
N SER A 295 8.47 2.42 14.77
CA SER A 295 9.30 3.45 14.16
C SER A 295 10.00 3.02 12.86
N GLY A 296 9.90 1.75 12.48
CA GLY A 296 10.58 1.24 11.30
C GLY A 296 10.06 -0.11 10.81
N GLN A 297 10.67 -0.59 9.74
CA GLN A 297 10.41 -1.91 9.17
C GLN A 297 11.70 -2.46 8.56
N ALA A 298 11.88 -3.78 8.59
CA ALA A 298 12.89 -4.46 7.79
C ALA A 298 12.41 -4.60 6.34
N ASP A 299 13.33 -4.46 5.39
CA ASP A 299 13.11 -4.86 3.99
C ASP A 299 13.37 -6.36 3.79
N ASP A 300 13.21 -6.84 2.55
CA ASP A 300 13.38 -8.25 2.21
C ASP A 300 14.84 -8.74 2.41
N ASP A 301 15.81 -7.82 2.45
CA ASP A 301 17.23 -8.09 2.76
C ASP A 301 17.51 -8.02 4.28
N GLY A 302 16.47 -7.79 5.09
CA GLY A 302 16.54 -7.66 6.55
C GLY A 302 17.13 -6.34 7.03
N LYS A 303 17.35 -5.38 6.14
CA LYS A 303 17.86 -4.06 6.53
C LYS A 303 16.71 -3.23 7.11
N ARG A 304 16.89 -2.76 8.34
CA ARG A 304 15.92 -1.85 8.97
C ARG A 304 15.94 -0.48 8.30
N THR A 305 14.76 0.02 8.00
CA THR A 305 14.52 1.38 7.53
C THR A 305 13.64 2.11 8.53
N GLU A 306 14.04 3.33 8.90
CA GLU A 306 13.27 4.19 9.79
C GLU A 306 12.10 4.85 9.08
N LEU A 307 12.05 4.82 7.74
CA LEU A 307 10.98 5.41 6.94
C LEU A 307 9.96 4.32 6.58
N PRO A 308 8.92 4.09 7.41
CA PRO A 308 7.88 3.18 7.02
C PRO A 308 7.12 3.74 5.81
N LYS A 309 6.46 2.85 5.06
CA LYS A 309 5.91 3.09 3.70
C LYS A 309 5.09 4.38 3.51
N THR A 310 4.50 4.93 4.58
CA THR A 310 3.76 6.21 4.58
C THR A 310 3.99 6.96 5.90
N LYS A 311 3.78 8.29 5.93
CA LYS A 311 3.84 9.09 7.17
C LYS A 311 2.93 8.54 8.28
N ASP A 312 1.80 7.92 7.91
CA ASP A 312 0.84 7.31 8.83
C ASP A 312 1.25 5.93 9.37
N SER A 313 2.44 5.45 8.99
CA SER A 313 2.93 4.14 9.43
C SER A 313 3.71 4.20 10.74
N TYR A 314 4.22 5.38 11.13
CA TYR A 314 4.62 5.64 12.51
C TYR A 314 3.39 5.57 13.40
N ARG A 315 3.41 4.70 14.40
CA ARG A 315 2.28 4.57 15.31
C ARG A 315 2.68 3.84 16.58
N VAL A 316 1.88 4.10 17.60
CA VAL A 316 1.93 3.36 18.85
C VAL A 316 0.75 2.39 18.87
N VAL A 317 0.98 1.17 19.35
CA VAL A 317 -0.05 0.16 19.55
C VAL A 317 0.04 -0.43 20.96
N PRO A 318 -1.08 -0.61 21.68
CA PRO A 318 -1.06 -1.19 23.01
C PRO A 318 -0.88 -2.71 22.92
N LEU A 319 -0.22 -3.29 23.93
CA LEU A 319 -0.08 -4.73 24.11
C LEU A 319 -0.95 -5.22 25.27
N SER A 320 -1.39 -6.47 25.18
CA SER A 320 -1.89 -7.21 26.34
C SER A 320 -0.79 -7.26 27.39
N ARG A 321 -1.18 -7.13 28.65
CA ARG A 321 -0.23 -6.99 29.77
C ARG A 321 0.71 -8.19 29.87
N GLU A 322 0.15 -9.39 29.71
CA GLU A 322 0.84 -10.67 29.80
C GLU A 322 1.94 -10.77 28.73
N LEU A 323 1.63 -10.41 27.49
CA LEU A 323 2.61 -10.37 26.42
C LEU A 323 3.69 -9.32 26.71
N GLY A 324 3.30 -8.14 27.18
CA GLY A 324 4.24 -7.09 27.58
C GLY A 324 5.21 -7.54 28.67
N GLU A 325 4.72 -8.24 29.70
CA GLU A 325 5.52 -8.80 30.80
C GLU A 325 6.52 -9.85 30.28
N VAL A 326 6.08 -10.77 29.43
CA VAL A 326 6.95 -11.78 28.81
C VAL A 326 8.05 -11.13 27.97
N LEU A 327 7.70 -10.16 27.12
CA LEU A 327 8.68 -9.46 26.29
C LEU A 327 9.66 -8.62 27.12
N ALA A 328 9.18 -7.98 28.19
CA ALA A 328 10.01 -7.20 29.09
C ALA A 328 10.97 -8.08 29.90
N HIS A 329 10.52 -9.25 30.34
CA HIS A 329 11.38 -10.23 31.00
C HIS A 329 12.48 -10.73 30.06
N ARG A 330 12.10 -11.12 28.84
CA ARG A 330 13.05 -11.53 27.80
C ARG A 330 14.07 -10.42 27.47
N ARG A 331 13.62 -9.17 27.39
CA ARG A 331 14.52 -8.02 27.22
C ARG A 331 15.55 -7.96 28.36
N HIS A 332 15.08 -8.05 29.60
CA HIS A 332 15.96 -7.99 30.77
C HIS A 332 16.98 -9.14 30.82
N GLU A 333 16.56 -10.37 30.53
CA GLU A 333 17.47 -11.53 30.44
C GLU A 333 18.56 -11.30 29.39
N MET A 334 18.18 -10.80 28.22
CA MET A 334 19.11 -10.56 27.11
C MET A 334 20.06 -9.39 27.41
N GLU A 335 19.57 -8.30 28.00
CA GLU A 335 20.41 -7.16 28.39
C GLU A 335 21.39 -7.52 29.51
N THR A 336 21.00 -8.42 30.41
CA THR A 336 21.90 -8.94 31.46
C THR A 336 23.08 -9.70 30.86
N LYS A 337 22.87 -10.42 29.75
CA LYS A 337 23.91 -11.21 29.09
C LYS A 337 24.75 -10.41 28.10
N TYR A 338 24.14 -9.52 27.32
CA TYR A 338 24.77 -8.88 26.16
C TYR A 338 24.97 -7.37 26.31
N GLY A 339 24.59 -6.77 27.45
CA GLY A 339 24.67 -5.34 27.69
C GLY A 339 23.48 -4.58 27.10
N ASP A 340 23.65 -3.28 26.82
CA ASP A 340 22.56 -2.45 26.28
C ASP A 340 22.15 -2.90 24.87
N LEU A 341 20.92 -3.38 24.75
CA LEU A 341 20.32 -3.83 23.49
C LEU A 341 19.28 -2.85 22.94
N SER A 342 19.11 -1.66 23.52
CA SER A 342 18.02 -0.73 23.22
C SER A 342 17.85 -0.46 21.71
N LEU A 343 18.95 -0.31 20.98
CA LEU A 343 18.96 -0.04 19.54
C LEU A 343 19.13 -1.30 18.65
N ARG A 344 19.17 -2.49 19.25
CA ARG A 344 19.28 -3.78 18.55
C ARG A 344 17.89 -4.30 18.17
N LEU A 345 17.80 -5.08 17.10
CA LEU A 345 16.53 -5.68 16.67
C LEU A 345 16.07 -6.75 17.66
N MET A 346 14.78 -6.76 18.01
CA MET A 346 14.17 -7.82 18.83
C MET A 346 14.19 -9.20 18.14
N CYS A 347 14.35 -9.22 16.81
CA CYS A 347 14.47 -10.46 16.03
C CYS A 347 15.90 -11.01 15.94
N GLY A 348 16.89 -10.33 16.53
CA GLY A 348 18.26 -10.83 16.58
C GLY A 348 18.36 -12.15 17.37
N GLN A 349 19.37 -12.93 17.08
CA GLN A 349 19.62 -14.20 17.76
C GLN A 349 20.77 -14.08 18.77
N PRO A 350 20.62 -14.69 19.96
CA PRO A 350 21.75 -14.86 20.88
C PRO A 350 22.79 -15.81 20.27
N CYS A 351 24.05 -15.38 20.23
CA CYS A 351 25.24 -16.22 20.03
C CYS A 351 26.00 -16.37 21.37
N GLU A 352 27.06 -17.17 21.43
CA GLU A 352 27.76 -17.47 22.69
C GLU A 352 28.23 -16.18 23.40
N ASP A 353 28.91 -15.29 22.68
CA ASP A 353 29.51 -14.06 23.22
C ASP A 353 28.86 -12.76 22.71
N GLU A 354 28.00 -12.84 21.70
CA GLU A 354 27.41 -11.65 21.08
C GLU A 354 25.92 -11.84 20.74
N PHE A 355 25.24 -10.72 20.56
CA PHE A 355 23.90 -10.69 19.99
C PHE A 355 24.04 -10.37 18.49
N ASP A 356 23.51 -11.21 17.60
CA ASP A 356 23.57 -11.01 16.15
C ASP A 356 22.19 -10.61 15.61
N ASP A 357 22.08 -9.38 15.14
CA ASP A 357 20.91 -8.82 14.47
C ASP A 357 21.27 -8.29 13.07
N SER A 358 22.29 -8.88 12.44
CA SER A 358 22.69 -8.52 11.08
C SER A 358 21.51 -8.67 10.09
N PRO A 359 21.51 -7.92 8.98
CA PRO A 359 20.43 -7.99 7.99
C PRO A 359 20.15 -9.41 7.51
N ALA A 360 21.20 -10.22 7.28
CA ALA A 360 21.05 -11.62 6.88
C ALA A 360 20.29 -12.45 7.94
N LYS A 361 20.58 -12.23 9.23
CA LYS A 361 19.87 -12.89 10.34
C LYS A 361 18.42 -12.44 10.46
N ALA A 362 18.16 -11.14 10.32
CA ALA A 362 16.80 -10.60 10.35
C ALA A 362 15.95 -11.15 9.18
N ALA A 363 16.51 -11.22 7.97
CA ALA A 363 15.83 -11.78 6.79
C ALA A 363 15.57 -13.29 6.93
N ALA A 364 16.55 -14.04 7.45
CA ALA A 364 16.40 -15.47 7.72
C ALA A 364 15.32 -15.73 8.78
N TRP A 365 15.32 -14.93 9.85
CA TRP A 365 14.32 -14.98 10.90
C TRP A 365 12.91 -14.70 10.36
N GLU A 366 12.74 -13.63 9.59
CA GLU A 366 11.45 -13.27 8.99
C GLU A 366 10.93 -14.40 8.09
N SER A 367 11.83 -14.99 7.28
CA SER A 367 11.51 -16.11 6.39
C SER A 367 11.04 -17.34 7.18
N GLN A 368 11.73 -17.67 8.28
CA GLN A 368 11.36 -18.76 9.18
C GLN A 368 9.98 -18.55 9.80
N VAL A 369 9.70 -17.35 10.32
CA VAL A 369 8.40 -17.01 10.92
C VAL A 369 7.27 -17.10 9.89
N ARG A 370 7.48 -16.54 8.69
CA ARG A 370 6.51 -16.61 7.60
C ARG A 370 6.20 -18.05 7.21
N ALA A 371 7.22 -18.88 7.08
CA ALA A 371 7.07 -20.29 6.74
C ALA A 371 6.33 -21.04 7.84
N GLN A 372 6.74 -20.88 9.11
CA GLN A 372 6.16 -21.61 10.23
C GLN A 372 4.68 -21.25 10.43
N ILE A 373 4.32 -19.96 10.44
CA ILE A 373 2.90 -19.56 10.56
C ILE A 373 2.06 -20.13 9.40
N SER A 374 2.58 -20.07 8.17
CA SER A 374 1.87 -20.61 7.00
C SER A 374 1.68 -22.12 7.12
N THR A 375 2.71 -22.85 7.56
CA THR A 375 2.64 -24.29 7.80
C THR A 375 1.59 -24.64 8.85
N LEU A 376 1.59 -23.95 9.99
CA LEU A 376 0.63 -24.19 11.07
C LEU A 376 -0.82 -23.92 10.64
N LEU A 377 -1.07 -22.81 9.94
CA LEU A 377 -2.41 -22.46 9.44
C LEU A 377 -2.90 -23.45 8.37
N ARG A 378 -2.00 -23.99 7.55
CA ARG A 378 -2.31 -24.90 6.44
C ARG A 378 -2.33 -26.37 6.84
N LYS A 379 -2.04 -26.71 8.10
CA LYS A 379 -2.27 -28.06 8.62
C LYS A 379 -3.72 -28.46 8.35
N PRO A 380 -4.01 -29.69 7.87
CA PRO A 380 -5.36 -30.07 7.46
C PRO A 380 -6.45 -29.78 8.49
N SER A 381 -6.20 -30.08 9.77
CA SER A 381 -7.13 -29.80 10.87
C SER A 381 -7.35 -28.30 11.10
N ALA A 382 -6.28 -27.50 11.06
CA ALA A 382 -6.37 -26.05 11.21
C ALA A 382 -7.13 -25.42 10.02
N PHE A 383 -6.79 -25.82 8.81
CA PHE A 383 -7.45 -25.36 7.59
C PHE A 383 -8.95 -25.66 7.62
N GLN A 384 -9.34 -26.89 7.97
CA GLN A 384 -10.75 -27.29 8.05
C GLN A 384 -11.53 -26.46 9.08
N ALA A 385 -10.96 -26.24 10.26
CA ALA A 385 -11.59 -25.44 11.30
C ALA A 385 -11.70 -23.95 10.91
N ILE A 386 -10.69 -23.38 10.23
CA ILE A 386 -10.77 -22.01 9.69
C ILE A 386 -11.84 -21.94 8.59
N ALA A 387 -11.87 -22.91 7.68
CA ALA A 387 -12.86 -22.98 6.60
C ALA A 387 -14.30 -23.14 7.13
N ALA A 388 -14.48 -23.78 8.29
CA ALA A 388 -15.77 -23.92 8.95
C ALA A 388 -16.35 -22.59 9.46
N ASN A 389 -15.52 -21.56 9.67
CA ASN A 389 -15.97 -20.21 10.06
C ASN A 389 -16.59 -19.40 8.90
N ARG A 390 -16.67 -19.95 7.69
CA ARG A 390 -17.32 -19.25 6.57
C ARG A 390 -18.80 -19.10 6.83
N VAL A 391 -19.28 -17.86 6.76
CA VAL A 391 -20.72 -17.54 6.85
C VAL A 391 -21.49 -18.07 5.64
N TYR A 392 -20.86 -18.12 4.45
CA TYR A 392 -21.47 -18.55 3.20
C TYR A 392 -20.57 -19.54 2.44
N LEU A 393 -21.19 -20.57 1.86
CA LEU A 393 -20.53 -21.58 1.04
C LEU A 393 -21.07 -21.53 -0.40
N PHE A 394 -20.18 -21.39 -1.38
CA PHE A 394 -20.46 -21.47 -2.81
C PHE A 394 -19.14 -21.85 -3.51
N ASP A 395 -19.18 -22.74 -4.50
CA ASP A 395 -17.95 -23.20 -5.18
C ASP A 395 -16.81 -23.49 -4.17
N LYS A 396 -17.08 -24.47 -3.30
CA LYS A 396 -16.20 -24.80 -2.17
C LYS A 396 -14.75 -24.99 -2.61
N ARG A 397 -14.51 -25.57 -3.78
CA ARG A 397 -13.16 -25.79 -4.32
C ARG A 397 -12.44 -24.46 -4.57
N ALA A 398 -13.11 -23.49 -5.19
CA ALA A 398 -12.53 -22.16 -5.40
C ALA A 398 -12.33 -21.40 -4.08
N GLN A 399 -13.31 -21.47 -3.16
CA GLN A 399 -13.17 -20.87 -1.83
C GLN A 399 -12.00 -21.48 -1.04
N ASP A 400 -11.83 -22.80 -1.10
CA ASP A 400 -10.75 -23.50 -0.40
C ASP A 400 -9.38 -23.14 -0.99
N ALA A 401 -9.27 -23.06 -2.31
CA ALA A 401 -8.05 -22.60 -2.97
C ALA A 401 -7.70 -21.16 -2.61
N GLU A 402 -8.69 -20.24 -2.62
CA GLU A 402 -8.47 -18.85 -2.27
C GLU A 402 -8.06 -18.70 -0.79
N LEU A 403 -8.83 -19.31 0.14
CA LEU A 403 -8.50 -19.29 1.56
C LEU A 403 -7.09 -19.83 1.81
N TYR A 404 -6.77 -21.01 1.29
CA TYR A 404 -5.47 -21.66 1.50
C TYR A 404 -4.31 -20.76 1.04
N SER A 405 -4.47 -20.11 -0.11
CA SER A 405 -3.47 -19.18 -0.66
C SER A 405 -3.29 -17.92 0.19
N GLN A 406 -4.31 -17.55 0.96
CA GLN A 406 -4.29 -16.40 1.86
C GLN A 406 -3.78 -16.76 3.26
N LEU A 407 -3.72 -18.03 3.66
CA LEU A 407 -3.19 -18.45 4.96
C LEU A 407 -1.67 -18.28 5.04
N VAL A 408 -1.24 -17.06 5.32
CA VAL A 408 0.16 -16.63 5.51
C VAL A 408 0.30 -15.81 6.80
N ALA A 409 1.50 -15.33 7.15
CA ALA A 409 1.74 -14.47 8.31
C ALA A 409 0.78 -13.25 8.40
N HIS A 410 0.40 -12.67 7.26
CA HIS A 410 -0.58 -11.57 7.21
C HIS A 410 -1.99 -11.96 7.70
N SER A 411 -2.28 -13.24 7.88
CA SER A 411 -3.54 -13.72 8.46
C SER A 411 -3.68 -13.32 9.92
N LEU A 412 -2.60 -13.28 10.71
CA LEU A 412 -2.65 -12.83 12.11
C LEU A 412 -3.06 -11.36 12.19
N ARG A 413 -2.50 -10.53 11.31
CA ARG A 413 -2.89 -9.12 11.17
C ARG A 413 -4.36 -8.95 10.75
N ARG A 414 -4.86 -9.78 9.85
CA ARG A 414 -6.29 -9.76 9.46
C ARG A 414 -7.20 -10.23 10.58
N ASN A 415 -6.77 -11.24 11.34
CA ASN A 415 -7.47 -11.70 12.54
C ASN A 415 -7.59 -10.57 13.56
N PHE A 416 -6.47 -9.90 13.89
CA PHE A 416 -6.46 -8.74 14.78
C PHE A 416 -7.41 -7.63 14.29
N CYS A 417 -7.33 -7.26 13.01
CA CYS A 417 -8.19 -6.22 12.43
C CYS A 417 -9.68 -6.61 12.52
N THR A 418 -10.00 -7.87 12.26
CA THR A 418 -11.38 -8.37 12.33
C THR A 418 -11.88 -8.36 13.77
N GLY A 419 -11.07 -8.81 14.73
CA GLY A 419 -11.38 -8.70 16.17
C GLY A 419 -11.57 -7.25 16.62
N ALA A 420 -10.79 -6.31 16.08
CA ALA A 420 -10.98 -4.89 16.37
C ALA A 420 -12.36 -4.39 15.93
N TYR A 421 -12.81 -4.73 14.71
CA TYR A 421 -14.15 -4.34 14.23
C TYR A 421 -15.30 -5.06 14.94
N CYS A 422 -15.09 -6.32 15.34
CA CYS A 422 -16.16 -7.16 15.85
C CYS A 422 -16.29 -7.16 17.38
N SER A 423 -15.22 -6.85 18.12
CA SER A 423 -15.16 -7.17 19.55
C SER A 423 -14.44 -6.14 20.42
N SER A 424 -13.86 -5.08 19.86
CA SER A 424 -13.06 -4.12 20.64
C SER A 424 -13.78 -2.83 21.04
N GLY A 425 -14.96 -2.55 20.50
CA GLY A 425 -15.67 -1.27 20.70
C GLY A 425 -14.96 -0.05 20.07
N LEU A 426 -13.89 -0.24 19.31
CA LEU A 426 -13.17 0.85 18.66
C LEU A 426 -13.90 1.35 17.41
N ASN A 427 -13.95 2.67 17.25
CA ASN A 427 -14.42 3.27 16.00
C ASN A 427 -13.42 3.05 14.84
N SER A 428 -13.92 3.14 13.60
CA SER A 428 -13.11 2.94 12.39
C SER A 428 -11.85 3.80 12.35
N SER A 429 -11.95 5.05 12.78
CA SER A 429 -10.82 5.99 12.84
C SER A 429 -9.69 5.48 13.73
N LYS A 430 -9.99 4.98 14.93
CA LYS A 430 -9.02 4.37 15.85
C LYS A 430 -8.43 3.09 15.25
N ILE A 431 -9.25 2.25 14.63
CA ILE A 431 -8.78 1.03 13.96
C ILE A 431 -7.81 1.38 12.83
N HIS A 432 -8.16 2.33 11.95
CA HIS A 432 -7.29 2.78 10.86
C HIS A 432 -5.93 3.29 11.37
N ARG A 433 -5.91 4.04 12.48
CA ARG A 433 -4.67 4.49 13.14
C ARG A 433 -3.86 3.31 13.67
N ARG A 434 -4.47 2.41 14.45
CA ARG A 434 -3.79 1.22 15.01
C ARG A 434 -3.25 0.28 13.92
N MET A 435 -3.93 0.21 12.79
CA MET A 435 -3.47 -0.56 11.62
C MET A 435 -2.43 0.18 10.77
N GLY A 436 -2.23 1.49 10.92
CA GLY A 436 -1.38 2.26 10.00
C GLY A 436 -1.89 2.20 8.56
N HIS A 437 -3.20 2.43 8.40
CA HIS A 437 -3.87 2.53 7.10
C HIS A 437 -4.09 4.01 6.76
N ALA A 438 -3.65 4.43 5.57
CA ALA A 438 -3.95 5.77 5.07
C ALA A 438 -5.47 5.94 4.96
N TYR A 439 -6.00 7.01 5.57
CA TYR A 439 -7.43 7.32 5.56
C TYR A 439 -7.61 8.82 5.36
N LYS A 440 -8.14 9.22 4.21
CA LYS A 440 -8.11 10.60 3.73
C LYS A 440 -8.81 11.61 4.65
N SER A 441 -9.79 11.17 5.43
CA SER A 441 -10.54 12.02 6.36
C SER A 441 -9.95 12.07 7.78
N LEU A 442 -8.88 11.32 8.07
CA LEU A 442 -8.18 11.47 9.33
C LEU A 442 -7.17 12.62 9.24
N PRO A 443 -7.10 13.51 10.26
CA PRO A 443 -6.05 14.49 10.32
C PRO A 443 -4.68 13.79 10.40
N PRO A 444 -3.64 14.33 9.75
CA PRO A 444 -2.30 13.77 9.82
C PRO A 444 -1.84 13.73 11.28
N GLN A 445 -1.09 12.68 11.64
CA GLN A 445 -0.50 12.60 12.97
C GLN A 445 0.39 13.82 13.24
N LYS A 446 0.31 14.34 14.47
CA LYS A 446 1.19 15.42 14.93
C LYS A 446 2.60 14.86 15.09
N ALA A 447 3.61 15.65 14.73
CA ALA A 447 5.01 15.29 14.89
C ALA A 447 5.42 15.00 16.35
N THR A 448 4.63 15.49 17.31
CA THR A 448 4.84 15.29 18.75
C THR A 448 4.42 13.91 19.27
N GLY A 449 3.83 13.05 18.42
CA GLY A 449 3.29 11.76 18.86
C GLY A 449 2.06 11.88 19.77
N LEU A 450 1.74 10.78 20.46
CA LEU A 450 0.68 10.74 21.48
C LEU A 450 1.18 11.35 22.80
N THR A 451 0.33 12.12 23.45
CA THR A 451 0.57 12.62 24.81
C THR A 451 0.57 11.46 25.83
N PRO A 452 1.17 11.64 27.02
CA PRO A 452 1.11 10.62 28.08
C PRO A 452 -0.31 10.19 28.44
N THR A 453 -1.26 11.13 28.43
CA THR A 453 -2.68 10.84 28.67
C THR A 453 -3.28 10.00 27.54
N GLU A 454 -3.03 10.33 26.27
CA GLU A 454 -3.51 9.53 25.14
C GLU A 454 -2.91 8.12 25.13
N LEU A 455 -1.63 7.97 25.48
CA LEU A 455 -0.98 6.67 25.64
C LEU A 455 -1.63 5.84 26.75
N ARG A 456 -1.84 6.46 27.92
CA ARG A 456 -2.52 5.82 29.05
C ARG A 456 -3.92 5.33 28.67
N LEU A 457 -4.73 6.19 28.04
CA LEU A 457 -6.08 5.83 27.60
C LEU A 457 -6.06 4.69 26.58
N MET A 458 -5.14 4.72 25.62
CA MET A 458 -4.99 3.64 24.63
C MET A 458 -4.63 2.29 25.28
N CYS A 459 -3.74 2.30 26.27
CA CYS A 459 -3.38 1.10 27.03
C CYS A 459 -4.54 0.60 27.90
N LEU A 460 -5.28 1.51 28.54
CA LEU A 460 -6.49 1.17 29.30
C LEU A 460 -7.57 0.54 28.41
N GLU A 461 -7.78 1.07 27.21
CA GLU A 461 -8.70 0.48 26.23
C GLU A 461 -8.35 -0.99 25.93
N LYS A 462 -7.05 -1.31 25.80
CA LYS A 462 -6.60 -2.70 25.60
C LYS A 462 -6.78 -3.55 26.85
N HIS A 463 -6.49 -2.99 28.02
CA HIS A 463 -6.63 -3.68 29.31
C HIS A 463 -8.07 -4.13 29.58
N VAL A 464 -9.05 -3.26 29.34
CA VAL A 464 -10.48 -3.56 29.58
C VAL A 464 -11.13 -4.37 28.45
N SER A 465 -10.45 -4.51 27.31
CA SER A 465 -10.94 -5.30 26.18
C SER A 465 -10.69 -6.79 26.38
N HIS A 466 -11.50 -7.63 25.74
CA HIS A 466 -11.17 -9.04 25.57
C HIS A 466 -9.93 -9.20 24.66
N THR A 467 -8.99 -10.06 25.06
CA THR A 467 -7.79 -10.38 24.28
C THR A 467 -7.60 -11.88 24.16
N LEU A 468 -6.54 -12.32 23.48
CA LEU A 468 -6.17 -13.74 23.47
C LEU A 468 -5.78 -14.26 24.86
N TYR A 469 -5.30 -13.37 25.73
CA TYR A 469 -4.67 -13.71 27.01
C TYR A 469 -5.65 -13.63 28.17
N HIS A 470 -6.61 -12.71 28.12
CA HIS A 470 -7.55 -12.47 29.20
C HIS A 470 -8.94 -12.10 28.67
N SER A 471 -9.96 -12.37 29.48
CA SER A 471 -11.28 -11.75 29.30
C SER A 471 -11.21 -10.25 29.60
N ALA A 472 -12.28 -9.50 29.31
CA ALA A 472 -12.35 -8.08 29.66
C ALA A 472 -12.04 -7.85 31.15
N ASN A 473 -10.99 -7.07 31.45
CA ASN A 473 -10.62 -6.77 32.83
C ASN A 473 -11.47 -5.63 33.40
N PRO A 474 -11.78 -5.67 34.70
CA PRO A 474 -12.41 -4.56 35.38
C PRO A 474 -11.44 -3.39 35.56
N LEU A 475 -11.97 -2.17 35.47
CA LEU A 475 -11.27 -0.98 35.98
C LEU A 475 -11.46 -0.88 37.48
N ARG A 476 -10.36 -0.76 38.23
CA ARG A 476 -10.38 -0.67 39.69
C ARG A 476 -10.11 0.76 40.14
N TYR A 477 -10.95 1.27 41.02
CA TYR A 477 -10.77 2.59 41.64
C TYR A 477 -11.10 2.56 43.12
N ASP A 478 -10.39 3.39 43.89
CA ASP A 478 -10.75 3.71 45.27
C ASP A 478 -11.67 4.92 45.28
N ALA A 479 -12.84 4.79 45.90
CA ALA A 479 -13.86 5.85 45.88
C ALA A 479 -13.47 7.09 46.71
N GLY A 480 -12.55 6.93 47.67
CA GLY A 480 -11.95 8.05 48.41
C GLY A 480 -10.88 8.83 47.63
N GLY A 481 -10.54 8.39 46.41
CA GLY A 481 -9.60 9.08 45.53
C GLY A 481 -10.23 10.21 44.70
N PRO A 482 -9.44 10.96 43.91
CA PRO A 482 -9.92 12.06 43.06
C PRO A 482 -10.73 11.59 41.83
N PHE A 483 -11.42 10.45 41.91
CA PHE A 483 -12.15 9.84 40.81
C PHE A 483 -13.53 10.48 40.63
N GLN A 484 -13.78 11.07 39.46
CA GLN A 484 -15.09 11.61 39.09
C GLN A 484 -15.81 10.80 38.00
N ALA A 485 -15.05 10.11 37.13
CA ALA A 485 -15.57 9.30 36.03
C ALA A 485 -14.50 8.30 35.53
N THR A 486 -14.92 7.19 34.92
CA THR A 486 -13.99 6.22 34.31
C THR A 486 -13.20 6.88 33.19
N GLU A 487 -11.93 6.51 33.08
CA GLU A 487 -11.03 7.09 32.08
C GLU A 487 -11.37 6.61 30.66
N VAL A 488 -11.85 5.37 30.55
CA VAL A 488 -12.30 4.75 29.30
C VAL A 488 -13.63 4.00 29.53
N PRO A 489 -14.43 3.78 28.49
CA PRO A 489 -15.57 2.85 28.57
C PRO A 489 -15.09 1.44 28.93
N ALA A 490 -15.76 0.78 29.86
CA ALA A 490 -15.42 -0.56 30.31
C ALA A 490 -16.68 -1.38 30.62
N CYS A 491 -16.61 -2.69 30.37
CA CYS A 491 -17.70 -3.62 30.68
C CYS A 491 -17.81 -3.97 32.17
N CYS A 492 -16.76 -3.70 32.95
CA CYS A 492 -16.72 -3.94 34.39
C CYS A 492 -15.92 -2.85 35.09
N VAL A 493 -16.46 -2.35 36.21
CA VAL A 493 -15.81 -1.38 37.08
C VAL A 493 -15.96 -1.87 38.51
N GLU A 494 -14.84 -1.99 39.22
CA GLU A 494 -14.77 -2.37 40.62
C GLU A 494 -14.38 -1.14 41.45
N LEU A 495 -15.18 -0.84 42.47
CA LEU A 495 -14.98 0.31 43.34
C LEU A 495 -14.77 -0.17 44.78
N THR A 496 -13.70 0.28 45.40
CA THR A 496 -13.45 0.08 46.83
C THR A 496 -14.01 1.26 47.60
N LEU A 497 -14.96 1.01 48.50
CA LEU A 497 -15.54 2.01 49.41
C LEU A 497 -14.90 1.90 50.80
N MET A 498 -14.66 3.02 51.47
CA MET A 498 -14.20 2.98 52.85
C MET A 498 -15.39 2.70 53.80
N PRO A 499 -15.16 2.07 54.96
CA PRO A 499 -16.22 1.77 55.91
C PRO A 499 -17.00 3.02 56.33
N GLY A 500 -18.33 2.97 56.23
CA GLY A 500 -19.23 4.07 56.63
C GLY A 500 -19.44 5.16 55.59
N GLU A 501 -18.82 5.06 54.40
CA GLU A 501 -19.05 6.01 53.30
C GLU A 501 -20.30 5.66 52.47
N SER A 502 -20.88 6.68 51.87
CA SER A 502 -21.95 6.55 50.87
C SER A 502 -21.52 7.32 49.61
N VAL A 503 -21.72 6.72 48.45
CA VAL A 503 -21.41 7.33 47.15
C VAL A 503 -22.60 7.24 46.21
N GLU A 504 -22.77 8.27 45.39
CA GLU A 504 -23.71 8.27 44.27
C GLU A 504 -22.95 8.00 42.97
N LEU A 505 -23.42 7.02 42.19
CA LEU A 505 -22.77 6.60 40.94
C LEU A 505 -23.72 6.80 39.77
N THR A 506 -23.25 7.49 38.73
CA THR A 506 -23.93 7.56 37.44
C THR A 506 -23.33 6.52 36.50
N VAL A 507 -24.15 5.60 36.00
CA VAL A 507 -23.74 4.60 35.00
C VAL A 507 -24.35 4.97 33.66
N GLU A 508 -23.49 5.34 32.71
CA GLU A 508 -23.90 5.64 31.34
C GLU A 508 -23.75 4.37 30.48
N ASP A 509 -24.88 3.90 29.95
CA ASP A 509 -24.89 2.83 28.95
C ASP A 509 -24.62 3.42 27.57
N THR A 510 -23.59 2.91 26.91
CA THR A 510 -23.20 3.35 25.57
C THR A 510 -23.68 2.41 24.47
N GLU A 511 -24.21 1.23 24.79
CA GLU A 511 -24.65 0.21 23.81
C GLU A 511 -26.13 -0.19 23.98
N PRO A 512 -26.86 -0.50 22.89
CA PRO A 512 -28.26 -0.82 23.00
C PRO A 512 -28.43 -2.26 23.49
N GLY A 513 -29.18 -2.43 24.59
CA GLY A 513 -29.50 -3.76 25.12
C GLY A 513 -28.57 -4.23 26.25
N THR A 514 -27.63 -3.40 26.70
CA THR A 514 -26.77 -3.70 27.84
C THR A 514 -27.61 -3.88 29.11
N VAL A 515 -27.21 -4.86 29.93
CA VAL A 515 -27.79 -5.09 31.24
C VAL A 515 -26.78 -4.63 32.28
N THR A 516 -27.05 -3.50 32.92
CA THR A 516 -26.24 -3.02 34.05
C THR A 516 -26.53 -3.89 35.28
N ARG A 517 -25.49 -4.43 35.90
CA ARG A 517 -25.57 -5.14 37.18
C ARG A 517 -24.70 -4.40 38.19
N ILE A 518 -25.26 -4.14 39.37
CA ILE A 518 -24.57 -3.52 40.48
C ILE A 518 -24.68 -4.47 41.67
N SER A 519 -23.56 -4.83 42.26
CA SER A 519 -23.48 -5.75 43.41
C SER A 519 -22.28 -5.39 44.28
N GLY A 520 -22.37 -5.68 45.58
CA GLY A 520 -21.25 -5.53 46.50
C GLY A 520 -21.53 -6.23 47.82
N GLU A 521 -20.46 -6.72 48.45
CA GLU A 521 -20.54 -7.42 49.72
C GLU A 521 -20.68 -6.40 50.87
N GLY A 522 -21.67 -6.58 51.73
CA GLY A 522 -21.93 -5.68 52.85
C GLY A 522 -22.42 -4.29 52.46
N LEU A 523 -22.83 -4.07 51.20
CA LEU A 523 -23.34 -2.79 50.71
C LEU A 523 -24.86 -2.78 50.61
N ILE A 524 -25.46 -1.63 50.97
CA ILE A 524 -26.86 -1.33 50.66
C ILE A 524 -26.88 -0.59 49.33
N ILE A 525 -27.51 -1.18 48.32
CA ILE A 525 -27.59 -0.61 46.97
C ILE A 525 -29.02 -0.17 46.70
N GLN A 526 -29.19 1.11 46.37
CA GLN A 526 -30.49 1.68 46.00
C GLN A 526 -30.39 2.36 44.64
N GLN A 527 -31.28 2.01 43.72
CA GLN A 527 -31.40 2.71 42.44
C GLN A 527 -32.17 4.01 42.64
N LEU A 528 -31.51 5.16 42.42
CA LEU A 528 -32.09 6.49 42.62
C LEU A 528 -32.89 6.97 41.40
N ARG A 529 -32.37 6.76 40.19
CA ARG A 529 -32.95 7.27 38.94
C ARG A 529 -32.61 6.36 37.75
N ARG A 530 -33.46 6.36 36.71
CA ARG A 530 -33.17 5.78 35.39
C ARG A 530 -33.69 6.74 34.31
N ASP A 531 -32.78 7.28 33.51
CA ASP A 531 -33.16 8.13 32.39
C ASP A 531 -33.59 7.29 31.18
N GLU A 532 -34.52 7.85 30.39
CA GLU A 532 -34.90 7.27 29.10
C GLU A 532 -33.71 7.30 28.15
N ARG A 533 -33.56 6.23 27.36
CA ARG A 533 -32.45 6.07 26.42
C ARG A 533 -32.35 7.29 25.50
N ARG A 534 -31.20 7.96 25.51
CA ARG A 534 -30.85 8.87 24.41
C ARG A 534 -30.69 8.03 23.15
N ASN A 535 -31.23 8.49 22.02
CA ASN A 535 -30.93 7.90 20.72
C ASN A 535 -29.42 8.09 20.45
N VAL A 536 -28.62 7.11 20.84
CA VAL A 536 -27.19 7.09 20.52
C VAL A 536 -27.08 6.77 19.04
N THR A 537 -26.64 7.73 18.24
CA THR A 537 -26.29 7.51 16.84
C THR A 537 -24.96 6.74 16.82
N TYR A 538 -25.01 5.47 16.43
CA TYR A 538 -23.82 4.63 16.34
C TYR A 538 -23.12 4.84 15.01
N ASP A 539 -21.88 5.35 15.04
CA ASP A 539 -20.95 5.26 13.91
C ASP A 539 -20.34 3.84 13.87
N TYR A 540 -21.18 2.82 13.73
CA TYR A 540 -20.71 1.45 13.61
C TYR A 540 -20.02 1.30 12.24
N GLY A 541 -18.71 1.06 12.24
CA GLY A 541 -17.89 1.02 11.03
C GLY A 541 -18.25 -0.03 9.97
N LEU A 542 -19.17 -0.94 10.28
CA LEU A 542 -19.70 -1.94 9.34
C LEU A 542 -20.87 -1.41 8.50
N LEU A 543 -21.54 -0.35 8.95
CA LEU A 543 -22.55 0.34 8.18
C LEU A 543 -21.89 1.57 7.58
N SER A 544 -21.85 1.65 6.25
CA SER A 544 -21.56 2.91 5.56
C SER A 544 -22.42 4.01 6.17
N SER A 545 -21.89 5.23 6.34
CA SER A 545 -22.70 6.37 6.81
C SER A 545 -24.01 6.46 6.02
N GLU A 546 -25.10 6.92 6.62
CA GLU A 546 -26.39 7.08 5.92
C GLU A 546 -26.24 7.87 4.61
N GLU A 547 -25.29 8.82 4.57
CA GLU A 547 -24.93 9.57 3.36
C GLU A 547 -24.38 8.70 2.21
N THR A 548 -23.74 7.58 2.52
CA THR A 548 -23.23 6.62 1.52
C THR A 548 -24.25 5.56 1.12
N THR A 549 -25.26 5.30 1.96
CA THR A 549 -26.39 4.40 1.64
C THR A 549 -27.54 5.10 0.94
N ALA A 550 -27.58 6.44 1.00
CA ALA A 550 -28.41 7.25 0.12
C ALA A 550 -27.93 7.07 -1.34
N VAL A 551 -28.46 6.02 -1.99
CA VAL A 551 -28.48 5.87 -3.44
C VAL A 551 -28.73 7.24 -4.03
N VAL A 552 -27.72 7.77 -4.72
CA VAL A 552 -27.82 8.96 -5.56
C VAL A 552 -29.12 8.82 -6.32
N LYS A 553 -30.13 9.61 -5.93
CA LYS A 553 -31.44 9.67 -6.59
C LYS A 553 -31.15 9.65 -8.09
N LYS A 554 -31.62 8.61 -8.79
CA LYS A 554 -31.70 8.59 -10.25
C LYS A 554 -32.23 9.97 -10.65
N ARG A 555 -31.37 10.81 -11.23
CA ARG A 555 -31.86 12.00 -11.93
C ARG A 555 -32.82 11.45 -12.97
N LYS A 556 -34.09 11.85 -12.88
CA LYS A 556 -35.08 11.61 -13.92
C LYS A 556 -34.44 12.00 -15.25
N LEU A 557 -34.43 11.08 -16.21
CA LEU A 557 -34.41 11.49 -17.61
C LEU A 557 -35.67 12.33 -17.81
N LEU A 558 -35.47 13.62 -18.05
CA LEU A 558 -36.45 14.54 -18.60
C LEU A 558 -35.70 15.36 -19.65
N GLY A 559 -36.09 15.16 -20.90
CA GLY A 559 -35.49 15.75 -22.10
C GLY A 559 -35.08 14.66 -23.07
#